data_AF-A0AAN9Y9Q5-F1
#
_entry.id   AF-A0AAN9Y9Q5-F1
#
_cell.length_a   1.000
_cell.length_b   1.000
_cell.length_c   1.000
_cell.angle_alpha   90.00
_cell.angle_beta   90.00
_cell.angle_gamma   90.00
#
_symmetry.space_group_name_H-M   'P 1'
#
loop_
_entity.id
_entity.type
_entity.pdbx_description
1 polymer ?
#
loop_
_entity_poly.entity_id
_entity_poly.type
_entity_poly.pdbx_seq_one_letter_code
_entity_poly.pdbx_strand_id
1 'polypeptide(L)'
;MIVVGYPRGQSSIVGMRSEKYFFKNLGAILTFAILGTAISAFVVGISLYGCVQLIPHLSKSFTFLDLLFFGALISPTDPVTILAIFNDLRVDVNLYSMVFGDSVLNDAVALVLSGSIQDYQKHARSDINGAHLDIGTLLMAVRNFVTIFFMSLTTGALLGCITALISFHNYDSSVR
;
A
#
# COMPACT_ATOMS: atom_id res chain seq x y z
N MET A 1 41.29 -7.31 -6.74
CA MET A 1 40.86 -6.62 -5.52
C MET A 1 41.31 -5.17 -5.63
N ILE A 2 40.49 -4.30 -6.25
CA ILE A 2 40.78 -2.86 -6.33
C ILE A 2 39.93 -2.19 -5.27
N VAL A 3 40.56 -1.87 -4.15
CA VAL A 3 39.99 -1.02 -3.10
C VAL A 3 40.08 0.42 -3.61
N VAL A 4 38.99 0.93 -4.19
CA VAL A 4 38.86 2.37 -4.47
C VAL A 4 38.52 3.05 -3.15
N GLY A 5 39.54 3.60 -2.50
CA GLY A 5 39.38 4.42 -1.31
C GLY A 5 38.71 5.75 -1.64
N TYR A 6 37.48 5.93 -1.18
CA TYR A 6 36.84 7.24 -1.15
C TYR A 6 37.36 8.07 0.04
N PRO A 7 37.64 9.38 -0.14
CA PRO A 7 38.07 10.25 0.93
C PRO A 7 36.98 10.38 2.01
N ARG A 8 37.37 10.13 3.29
CA ARG A 8 36.51 10.05 4.48
C ARG A 8 35.63 11.28 4.80
N GLY A 9 35.70 12.35 4.00
CA GLY A 9 34.91 13.58 4.19
C GLY A 9 33.78 13.81 3.16
N GLN A 10 33.76 13.09 2.04
CA GLN A 10 32.73 13.27 0.99
C GLN A 10 31.63 12.21 1.02
N SER A 11 31.88 11.06 1.64
CA SER A 11 30.90 9.99 1.81
C SER A 11 29.67 10.43 2.64
N SER A 12 29.83 11.29 3.64
CA SER A 12 28.70 11.82 4.43
C SER A 12 27.86 12.87 3.69
N ILE A 13 28.45 13.62 2.74
CA ILE A 13 27.76 14.72 2.04
C ILE A 13 26.93 14.20 0.86
N VAL A 14 27.39 13.12 0.22
CA VAL A 14 26.66 12.45 -0.87
C VAL A 14 25.49 11.61 -0.32
N GLY A 15 25.66 10.96 0.83
CA GLY A 15 24.58 10.22 1.52
C GLY A 15 23.43 11.12 2.00
N MET A 16 23.72 12.31 2.53
CA MET A 16 22.69 13.26 3.01
C MET A 16 21.89 13.94 1.88
N ARG A 17 22.33 13.84 0.61
CA ARG A 17 21.65 14.51 -0.50
C ARG A 17 20.51 13.67 -1.06
N SER A 18 20.61 12.34 -1.12
CA SER A 18 19.55 11.50 -1.71
C SER A 18 18.32 11.36 -0.82
N GLU A 19 18.49 11.30 0.51
CA GLU A 19 17.38 11.24 1.47
C GLU A 19 16.43 12.45 1.31
N LYS A 20 16.97 13.66 1.12
CA LYS A 20 16.17 14.90 0.99
C LYS A 20 15.37 14.98 -0.31
N TYR A 21 15.81 14.31 -1.38
CA TYR A 21 15.05 14.23 -2.64
C TYR A 21 13.99 13.13 -2.59
N PHE A 22 14.29 12.01 -1.92
CA PHE A 22 13.34 10.93 -1.67
C PHE A 22 12.16 11.43 -0.82
N PHE A 23 12.41 12.12 0.30
CA PHE A 23 11.36 12.71 1.13
C PHE A 23 10.62 13.87 0.44
N LYS A 24 11.24 14.59 -0.50
CA LYS A 24 10.56 15.64 -1.28
C LYS A 24 9.52 15.09 -2.26
N ASN A 25 9.75 13.90 -2.82
CA ASN A 25 8.87 13.29 -3.82
C ASN A 25 8.05 12.13 -3.25
N LEU A 26 8.25 11.76 -1.98
CA LEU A 26 7.51 10.72 -1.27
C LEU A 26 6.00 10.95 -1.34
N GLY A 27 5.54 12.20 -1.28
CA GLY A 27 4.12 12.53 -1.44
C GLY A 27 3.57 12.22 -2.84
N ALA A 28 4.35 12.47 -3.89
CA ALA A 28 3.96 12.12 -5.26
C ALA A 28 3.94 10.61 -5.46
N ILE A 29 4.94 9.91 -4.91
CA ILE A 29 5.03 8.44 -4.93
C ILE A 29 3.86 7.83 -4.15
N LEU A 30 3.54 8.34 -2.94
CA LEU A 30 2.36 7.94 -2.17
C LEU A 30 1.08 8.11 -2.98
N THR A 31 0.92 9.27 -3.60
CA THR A 31 -0.30 9.58 -4.35
C THR A 31 -0.43 8.65 -5.56
N PHE A 32 0.68 8.35 -6.23
CA PHE A 32 0.71 7.42 -7.37
C PHE A 32 0.46 5.97 -6.95
N ALA A 33 1.04 5.52 -5.84
CA ALA A 33 0.82 4.19 -5.26
C ALA A 33 -0.65 3.98 -4.84
N ILE A 34 -1.22 4.98 -4.14
CA ILE A 34 -2.63 4.96 -3.72
C ILE A 34 -3.57 4.95 -4.92
N LEU A 35 -3.39 5.89 -5.86
CA LEU A 35 -4.26 5.98 -7.03
C LEU A 35 -4.08 4.78 -7.97
N GLY A 36 -2.84 4.36 -8.21
CA GLY A 36 -2.51 3.24 -9.08
C GLY A 36 -3.12 1.93 -8.57
N THR A 37 -2.95 1.64 -7.28
CA THR A 37 -3.54 0.45 -6.64
C THR A 37 -5.07 0.53 -6.62
N ALA A 38 -5.65 1.69 -6.29
CA ALA A 38 -7.10 1.84 -6.32
C ALA A 38 -7.67 1.63 -7.73
N ILE A 39 -7.09 2.27 -8.75
CA ILE A 39 -7.52 2.11 -10.14
C ILE A 39 -7.36 0.65 -10.59
N SER A 40 -6.24 0.00 -10.28
CA SER A 40 -6.01 -1.41 -10.60
C SER A 40 -7.10 -2.31 -9.97
N ALA A 41 -7.40 -2.13 -8.69
CA ALA A 41 -8.48 -2.85 -8.01
C ALA A 41 -9.85 -2.66 -8.68
N PHE A 42 -10.20 -1.42 -9.07
CA PHE A 42 -11.44 -1.13 -9.79
C PHE A 42 -11.48 -1.75 -11.19
N VAL A 43 -10.39 -1.63 -11.96
CA VAL A 43 -10.29 -2.17 -13.32
C VAL A 43 -10.45 -3.69 -13.28
N VAL A 44 -9.75 -4.36 -12.37
CA VAL A 44 -9.83 -5.81 -12.20
C VAL A 44 -11.22 -6.22 -11.71
N GLY A 45 -11.78 -5.55 -10.71
CA GLY A 45 -13.11 -5.84 -10.17
C GLY A 45 -14.23 -5.67 -11.20
N ILE A 46 -14.20 -4.59 -11.99
CA ILE A 46 -15.16 -4.34 -13.07
C ILE A 46 -15.00 -5.37 -14.19
N SER A 47 -13.76 -5.68 -14.59
CA SER A 47 -13.48 -6.67 -15.63
C SER A 47 -13.99 -8.05 -15.23
N LEU A 48 -13.75 -8.48 -13.98
CA LEU A 48 -14.26 -9.73 -13.45
C LEU A 48 -15.78 -9.75 -13.36
N TYR A 49 -16.40 -8.64 -12.94
CA TYR A 49 -17.86 -8.53 -12.95
C TYR A 49 -18.44 -8.66 -14.35
N GLY A 50 -17.83 -8.02 -15.35
CA GLY A 50 -18.20 -8.20 -16.76
C GLY A 50 -18.10 -9.65 -17.21
N CYS A 51 -16.99 -10.33 -16.92
CA CYS A 51 -16.80 -11.75 -17.25
C CYS A 51 -17.81 -12.67 -16.55
N VAL A 52 -18.08 -12.44 -15.28
CA VAL A 52 -19.04 -13.23 -14.48
C VAL A 52 -20.47 -13.04 -14.99
N GLN A 53 -20.83 -11.84 -15.45
CA GLN A 53 -22.14 -11.58 -16.04
C GLN A 53 -22.37 -12.30 -17.37
N LEU A 54 -21.30 -12.63 -18.11
CA LEU A 54 -21.38 -13.44 -19.32
C LEU A 54 -21.61 -14.93 -19.03
N ILE A 55 -21.48 -15.37 -17.78
CA ILE A 55 -21.64 -16.77 -17.35
C ILE A 55 -22.91 -16.88 -16.49
N PRO A 56 -24.04 -17.40 -17.03
CA PRO A 56 -25.35 -17.39 -16.35
C PRO A 56 -25.34 -18.11 -14.99
N HIS A 57 -24.49 -19.12 -14.84
CA HIS A 57 -24.40 -19.93 -13.63
C HIS A 57 -23.61 -19.24 -12.49
N LEU A 58 -22.72 -18.30 -12.82
CA LEU A 58 -21.88 -17.58 -11.84
C LEU A 58 -22.45 -16.20 -11.48
N SER A 59 -23.23 -15.59 -12.38
CA SER A 59 -23.85 -14.27 -12.20
C SER A 59 -24.68 -14.14 -10.92
N LYS A 60 -25.33 -15.22 -10.46
CA LYS A 60 -26.11 -15.21 -9.20
C LYS A 60 -25.29 -15.46 -7.93
N SER A 61 -24.07 -15.95 -8.05
CA SER A 61 -23.25 -16.36 -6.91
C SER A 61 -22.34 -15.26 -6.38
N PHE A 62 -22.00 -14.26 -7.21
CA PHE A 62 -21.07 -13.20 -6.85
C PHE A 62 -21.69 -11.83 -7.02
N THR A 63 -21.63 -11.02 -5.96
CA THR A 63 -22.02 -9.60 -6.05
C THR A 63 -20.88 -8.75 -6.59
N PHE A 64 -21.19 -7.55 -7.10
CA PHE A 64 -20.17 -6.60 -7.54
C PHE A 64 -19.13 -6.30 -6.45
N LEU A 65 -19.57 -6.21 -5.19
CA LEU A 65 -18.68 -5.96 -4.06
C LEU A 65 -17.74 -7.13 -3.77
N ASP A 66 -18.18 -8.38 -3.97
CA ASP A 66 -17.32 -9.56 -3.78
C ASP A 66 -16.19 -9.59 -4.82
N LEU A 67 -16.50 -9.22 -6.06
CA LEU A 67 -15.51 -9.16 -7.15
C LEU A 67 -14.60 -7.94 -7.04
N LEU A 68 -15.12 -6.81 -6.54
CA LEU A 68 -14.31 -5.64 -6.23
C LEU A 68 -13.37 -5.90 -5.04
N PHE A 69 -13.84 -6.62 -4.01
CA PHE A 69 -13.02 -7.08 -2.90
C PHE A 69 -11.89 -8.00 -3.38
N PHE A 70 -12.22 -8.96 -4.26
CA PHE A 70 -11.20 -9.82 -4.88
C PHE A 70 -10.19 -9.00 -5.69
N GLY A 71 -10.66 -8.04 -6.49
CA GLY A 71 -9.81 -7.11 -7.24
C GLY A 71 -8.86 -6.31 -6.33
N ALA A 72 -9.35 -5.84 -5.18
CA ALA A 72 -8.52 -5.15 -4.19
C ALA A 72 -7.45 -6.08 -3.60
N LEU A 73 -7.77 -7.34 -3.29
CA LEU A 73 -6.82 -8.31 -2.74
C LEU A 73 -5.67 -8.65 -3.69
N ILE A 74 -5.92 -8.68 -5.00
CA ILE A 74 -4.89 -9.04 -6.01
C ILE A 74 -4.20 -7.82 -6.63
N SER A 75 -4.61 -6.61 -6.24
CA SER A 75 -4.05 -5.38 -6.80
C SER A 75 -2.63 -5.04 -6.34
N PRO A 76 -2.14 -5.44 -5.14
CA PRO A 76 -0.75 -5.20 -4.78
C PRO A 76 0.22 -5.94 -5.68
N THR A 77 1.31 -5.26 -6.04
CA THR A 77 2.38 -5.80 -6.86
C THR A 77 3.51 -6.29 -5.97
N ASP A 78 3.90 -7.56 -6.11
CA ASP A 78 5.03 -8.14 -5.36
C ASP A 78 6.39 -7.73 -5.97
N PRO A 79 7.22 -6.94 -5.26
CA PRO A 79 8.51 -6.49 -5.76
C PRO A 79 9.61 -7.53 -5.55
N VAL A 80 9.38 -8.62 -4.79
CA VAL A 80 10.44 -9.56 -4.38
C VAL A 80 11.23 -10.07 -5.60
N THR A 81 10.53 -10.34 -6.70
CA THR A 81 11.16 -10.80 -7.94
C THR A 81 11.97 -9.69 -8.64
N ILE A 82 11.45 -8.47 -8.66
CA ILE A 82 12.12 -7.32 -9.30
C ILE A 82 13.34 -6.89 -8.48
N LEU A 83 13.24 -6.90 -7.16
CA LEU A 83 14.32 -6.58 -6.23
C LEU A 83 15.47 -7.58 -6.33
N ALA A 84 15.19 -8.87 -6.52
CA ALA A 84 16.21 -9.90 -6.73
C ALA A 84 17.05 -9.61 -7.99
N ILE A 85 16.37 -9.27 -9.09
CA ILE A 85 17.04 -8.93 -10.36
C ILE A 85 17.84 -7.62 -10.25
N PHE A 86 17.29 -6.62 -9.54
CA PHE A 86 17.96 -5.34 -9.35
C PHE A 86 19.23 -5.45 -8.50
N ASN A 87 19.22 -6.36 -7.52
CA ASN A 87 20.40 -6.68 -6.73
C ASN A 87 21.52 -7.29 -7.60
N ASP A 88 21.17 -8.17 -8.54
CA ASP A 88 22.13 -8.77 -9.48
C ASP A 88 22.69 -7.74 -10.48
N LEU A 89 21.90 -6.73 -10.84
CA LEU A 89 22.28 -5.65 -11.76
C LEU A 89 23.08 -4.51 -11.12
N ARG A 90 23.36 -4.56 -9.80
CA ARG A 90 24.02 -3.48 -9.03
C ARG A 90 23.36 -2.10 -9.19
N VAL A 91 22.04 -2.07 -9.11
CA VAL A 91 21.23 -0.84 -9.15
C VAL A 91 21.50 0.07 -7.93
N ASP A 92 21.32 1.38 -8.12
CA ASP A 92 21.45 2.40 -7.07
C ASP A 92 20.50 2.13 -5.89
N VAL A 93 21.03 2.27 -4.67
CA VAL A 93 20.31 2.03 -3.41
C VAL A 93 19.05 2.91 -3.27
N ASN A 94 19.02 4.08 -3.91
CA ASN A 94 17.84 4.94 -3.94
C ASN A 94 16.70 4.37 -4.78
N LEU A 95 17.01 3.68 -5.88
CA LEU A 95 15.98 3.05 -6.71
C LEU A 95 15.43 1.79 -6.04
N TYR A 96 16.31 1.03 -5.37
CA TYR A 96 15.92 -0.11 -4.55
C TYR A 96 14.93 0.29 -3.44
N SER A 97 15.27 1.32 -2.66
CA SER A 97 14.40 1.80 -1.57
C SER A 97 13.08 2.39 -2.07
N MET A 98 13.07 3.00 -3.26
CA MET A 98 11.84 3.51 -3.89
C MET A 98 10.88 2.39 -4.31
N VAL A 99 11.37 1.36 -5.00
CA VAL A 99 10.54 0.22 -5.43
C VAL A 99 10.02 -0.56 -4.22
N PHE A 100 10.87 -0.79 -3.23
CA PHE A 100 10.44 -1.42 -1.97
C PHE A 100 9.34 -0.59 -1.28
N GLY A 101 9.50 0.74 -1.21
CA GLY A 101 8.51 1.63 -0.63
C GLY A 101 7.17 1.63 -1.36
N ASP A 102 7.18 1.65 -2.69
CA ASP A 102 5.96 1.60 -3.53
C ASP A 102 5.13 0.35 -3.24
N SER A 103 5.76 -0.82 -3.18
CA SER A 103 5.04 -2.07 -2.94
C SER A 103 4.51 -2.20 -1.53
N VAL A 104 5.26 -1.75 -0.51
CA VAL A 104 4.77 -1.71 0.88
C VAL A 104 3.54 -0.80 0.99
N LEU A 105 3.53 0.33 0.28
CA LEU A 105 2.38 1.23 0.23
C LEU A 105 1.18 0.59 -0.50
N ASN A 106 1.41 -0.10 -1.62
CA ASN A 106 0.35 -0.80 -2.36
C ASN A 106 -0.32 -1.89 -1.51
N ASP A 107 0.44 -2.65 -0.73
CA ASP A 107 -0.09 -3.63 0.24
C ASP A 107 -1.01 -2.96 1.28
N ALA A 108 -0.55 -1.86 1.87
CA ALA A 108 -1.34 -1.13 2.86
C ALA A 108 -2.65 -0.57 2.25
N VAL A 109 -2.59 -0.03 1.03
CA VAL A 109 -3.76 0.51 0.33
C VAL A 109 -4.76 -0.60 0.01
N ALA A 110 -4.32 -1.75 -0.48
CA ALA A 110 -5.19 -2.88 -0.76
C ALA A 110 -5.85 -3.45 0.50
N LEU A 111 -5.11 -3.53 1.62
CA LEU A 111 -5.68 -3.94 2.90
C LEU A 111 -6.79 -2.99 3.35
N VAL A 112 -6.55 -1.67 3.27
CA VAL A 112 -7.54 -0.66 3.64
C VAL A 112 -8.75 -0.67 2.69
N LEU A 113 -8.52 -0.82 1.38
CA LEU A 113 -9.59 -0.88 0.38
C LEU A 113 -10.48 -2.12 0.58
N SER A 114 -9.85 -3.28 0.73
CA SER A 114 -10.56 -4.56 0.96
C SER A 114 -11.30 -4.57 2.30
N GLY A 115 -10.72 -3.98 3.36
CA GLY A 115 -11.39 -3.77 4.64
C GLY A 115 -12.60 -2.83 4.53
N SER A 116 -12.45 -1.72 3.79
CA SER A 116 -13.54 -0.74 3.57
C SER A 116 -14.72 -1.36 2.82
N ILE A 117 -14.44 -2.22 1.83
CA ILE A 117 -15.49 -2.94 1.08
C ILE A 117 -16.23 -3.92 1.99
N GLN A 118 -15.51 -4.70 2.82
CA GLN A 118 -16.13 -5.62 3.76
C GLN A 118 -16.98 -4.91 4.81
N ASP A 119 -16.49 -3.80 5.34
CA ASP A 119 -17.26 -3.00 6.29
C ASP A 119 -18.51 -2.41 5.65
N TYR A 120 -18.40 -1.93 4.40
CA TYR A 120 -19.56 -1.49 3.63
C TYR A 120 -20.57 -2.62 3.42
N GLN A 121 -20.13 -3.83 3.07
CA GLN A 121 -21.01 -4.99 2.92
C GLN A 121 -21.73 -5.37 4.23
N LYS A 122 -21.04 -5.27 5.38
CA LYS A 122 -21.64 -5.53 6.69
C LYS A 122 -22.73 -4.49 7.01
N HIS A 123 -22.44 -3.21 6.82
CA HIS A 123 -23.40 -2.13 7.07
C HIS A 123 -24.61 -2.23 6.11
N ALA A 124 -24.38 -2.49 4.83
CA ALA A 124 -25.43 -2.67 3.83
C ALA A 124 -26.35 -3.87 4.09
N ARG A 125 -25.89 -4.90 4.81
CA ARG A 125 -26.71 -6.04 5.25
C ARG A 125 -27.51 -5.76 6.52
N SER A 126 -27.09 -4.80 7.33
CA SER A 126 -27.76 -4.42 8.58
C SER A 126 -28.84 -3.36 8.39
N ASP A 127 -28.79 -2.54 7.34
CA ASP A 127 -29.86 -1.61 6.99
C ASP A 127 -30.99 -2.32 6.23
N ILE A 128 -32.17 -2.39 6.85
CA ILE A 128 -33.40 -3.00 6.29
C ILE A 128 -34.03 -2.14 5.17
N ASN A 129 -33.54 -0.92 4.96
CA ASN A 129 -34.07 -0.01 3.95
C ASN A 129 -33.13 -0.01 2.73
N GLY A 130 -33.60 -0.64 1.65
CA GLY A 130 -32.83 -0.92 0.44
C GLY A 130 -31.90 0.21 0.00
N ALA A 131 -30.65 -0.16 -0.26
CA ALA A 131 -29.59 0.70 -0.75
C ALA A 131 -30.01 1.42 -2.03
N HIS A 132 -30.59 2.61 -1.91
CA HIS A 132 -30.57 3.56 -2.99
C HIS A 132 -29.11 3.94 -3.24
N LEU A 133 -28.69 3.92 -4.51
CA LEU A 133 -27.38 4.39 -4.95
C LEU A 133 -27.33 5.92 -4.81
N ASP A 134 -27.35 6.37 -3.57
CA ASP A 134 -27.32 7.78 -3.21
C ASP A 134 -25.86 8.25 -3.14
N ILE A 135 -25.63 9.51 -3.53
CA ILE A 135 -24.31 10.14 -3.43
C ILE A 135 -23.79 10.08 -1.98
N GLY A 136 -24.71 10.12 -1.01
CA GLY A 136 -24.40 9.98 0.42
C GLY A 136 -23.65 8.69 0.73
N THR A 137 -24.04 7.58 0.12
CA THR A 137 -23.47 6.25 0.35
C THR A 137 -22.06 6.11 -0.22
N LEU A 138 -21.84 6.65 -1.43
CA LEU A 138 -20.51 6.74 -2.04
C LEU A 138 -19.57 7.63 -1.21
N LEU A 139 -20.06 8.78 -0.77
CA LEU A 139 -19.29 9.70 0.08
C LEU A 139 -18.93 9.06 1.42
N MET A 140 -19.85 8.27 2.00
CA MET A 140 -19.60 7.50 3.22
C MET A 140 -18.50 6.46 3.03
N ALA A 141 -18.49 5.76 1.90
CA ALA A 141 -17.45 4.78 1.56
C ALA A 141 -16.08 5.44 1.37
N VAL A 142 -16.00 6.56 0.63
CA VAL A 142 -14.77 7.34 0.46
C VAL A 142 -14.27 7.87 1.79
N ARG A 143 -15.16 8.44 2.62
CA ARG A 143 -14.84 8.90 3.97
C ARG A 143 -14.27 7.77 4.81
N ASN A 144 -14.91 6.60 4.81
CA ASN A 144 -14.46 5.45 5.60
C ASN A 144 -13.07 4.98 5.17
N PHE A 145 -12.83 4.88 3.86
CA PHE A 145 -11.52 4.57 3.30
C PHE A 145 -10.44 5.54 3.78
N VAL A 146 -10.70 6.85 3.68
CA VAL A 146 -9.77 7.90 4.13
C VAL A 146 -9.50 7.78 5.63
N THR A 147 -10.54 7.59 6.46
CA THR A 147 -10.39 7.45 7.91
C THR A 147 -9.55 6.23 8.28
N ILE A 148 -9.85 5.06 7.71
CA ILE A 148 -9.12 3.81 7.99
C ILE A 148 -7.67 3.91 7.52
N PHE A 149 -7.42 4.54 6.36
CA PHE A 149 -6.07 4.78 5.84
C PHE A 149 -5.20 5.59 6.81
N PHE A 150 -5.70 6.75 7.27
CA PHE A 150 -4.94 7.59 8.21
C PHE A 150 -4.81 6.95 9.60
N MET A 151 -5.82 6.21 10.08
CA MET A 151 -5.74 5.45 11.33
C MET A 151 -4.66 4.38 11.27
N SER A 152 -4.62 3.62 10.18
CA SER A 152 -3.62 2.57 9.94
C SER A 152 -2.21 3.16 9.85
N LEU A 153 -2.03 4.23 9.08
CA LEU A 153 -0.75 4.94 8.97
C LEU A 153 -0.26 5.44 10.33
N THR A 154 -1.13 6.06 11.11
CA THR A 154 -0.79 6.60 12.43
C THR A 154 -0.42 5.48 13.41
N THR A 155 -1.21 4.41 13.44
CA THR A 155 -0.96 3.28 14.34
C THR A 155 0.33 2.55 13.96
N GLY A 156 0.59 2.37 12.66
CA GLY A 156 1.84 1.81 12.16
C GLY A 156 3.05 2.67 12.52
N ALA A 157 2.96 3.99 12.38
CA ALA A 157 4.02 4.92 12.78
C ALA A 157 4.29 4.87 14.30
N LEU A 158 3.23 4.87 15.11
CA LEU A 158 3.35 4.76 16.57
C LEU A 158 4.03 3.46 17.00
N LEU A 159 3.59 2.32 16.48
CA LEU A 159 4.20 1.02 16.78
C LEU A 159 5.65 0.98 16.32
N GLY A 160 5.96 1.50 15.12
CA GLY A 160 7.33 1.60 14.62
C GLY A 160 8.24 2.42 15.54
N CYS A 161 7.76 3.57 16.02
CA CYS A 161 8.48 4.40 16.99
C CYS A 161 8.71 3.66 18.32
N ILE A 162 7.69 2.97 18.84
CA ILE A 162 7.79 2.20 20.09
C ILE A 162 8.82 1.08 19.94
N THR A 163 8.76 0.31 18.86
CA THR A 163 9.73 -0.77 18.59
C THR A 163 11.16 -0.23 18.47
N ALA A 164 11.35 0.91 17.80
CA ALA A 164 12.65 1.56 17.68
C ALA A 164 13.20 2.00 19.06
N LEU A 165 12.35 2.58 19.91
CA LEU A 165 12.73 3.00 21.26
C LEU A 165 13.10 1.81 22.16
N ILE A 166 12.32 0.72 22.10
CA ILE A 166 12.62 -0.52 22.84
C ILE A 166 13.95 -1.11 22.36
N SER A 167 14.18 -1.15 21.05
CA SER A 167 15.42 -1.69 20.48
C SER A 167 16.64 -0.86 20.91
N PHE A 168 16.52 0.48 20.93
CA PHE A 168 17.58 1.36 21.38
C PHE A 168 17.87 1.22 22.88
N HIS A 169 16.81 1.09 23.70
CA HIS A 169 16.95 0.87 25.14
C HIS A 169 17.62 -0.48 25.47
N ASN A 170 17.27 -1.54 24.73
CA ASN A 170 17.87 -2.87 24.88
C ASN A 170 19.32 -2.91 24.36
N TYR A 171 19.65 -2.12 23.34
CA TYR A 171 21.01 -1.99 22.85
C TYR A 171 21.91 -1.30 23.89
N ASP A 172 21.49 -0.17 24.47
CA ASP A 172 22.28 0.56 25.48
C ASP A 172 22.50 -0.26 26.77
N SER A 173 21.53 -1.10 27.15
CA SER A 173 21.65 -1.98 28.31
C SER A 173 22.52 -3.22 28.08
N SER A 174 22.75 -3.64 26.82
CA SER A 174 23.65 -4.75 26.50
C SER A 174 25.13 -4.34 26.35
N VAL A 175 25.42 -3.04 26.24
CA VAL A 175 26.78 -2.50 26.01
C VAL A 175 27.43 -1.98 27.31
N ARG A 176 26.70 -1.95 28.43
CA ARG A 176 27.24 -1.73 29.78
C ARG A 176 27.40 -3.04 30.54
#